data_AF-A0A3L8NZ24-F1
#
_entry.id   AF-A0A3L8NZ24-F1
#
_cell.length_a   1.000
_cell.length_b   1.000
_cell.length_c   1.000
_cell.angle_alpha   90.00
_cell.angle_beta   90.00
_cell.angle_gamma   90.00
#
_symmetry.space_group_name_H-M   'P 1'
#
loop_
_entity.id
_entity.type
_entity.pdbx_description
1 polymer ?
#
loop_
_entity_poly.entity_id
_entity_poly.type
_entity_poly.pdbx_seq_one_letter_code
_entity_poly.pdbx_strand_id
1 'polypeptide(L)'
;MTISLIRPMPETDPAFLRFLADRLAEERAAAAERTEPSRGLDFLEELHDRVARGEAPDRMSCDLLVVAYGRHPAFRPEWNRWRV
;
A
#
# COMPACT_ATOMS: atom_id res chain seq x y z
N MET A 1 -1.42 30.47 19.37
CA MET A 1 -1.87 29.08 19.15
C MET A 1 -1.12 28.55 17.94
N THR A 2 -0.20 27.62 18.16
CA THR A 2 0.60 27.01 17.10
C THR A 2 -0.30 26.09 16.30
N ILE A 3 -0.73 26.53 15.12
CA ILE A 3 -1.32 25.65 14.13
C ILE A 3 -0.17 24.75 13.69
N SER A 4 -0.14 23.53 14.21
CA SER A 4 0.71 22.47 13.69
C SER A 4 0.40 22.39 12.20
N LEU A 5 1.35 22.83 11.37
CA LEU A 5 1.36 22.60 9.94
C LEU A 5 1.45 21.09 9.73
N ILE A 6 0.31 20.41 9.83
CA ILE A 6 0.12 19.10 9.23
C ILE A 6 0.39 19.40 7.75
N ARG A 7 1.61 19.11 7.27
CA ARG A 7 1.91 19.25 5.85
C ARG A 7 0.75 18.55 5.14
N PRO A 8 0.02 19.21 4.23
CA PRO A 8 -0.89 18.46 3.37
C PRO A 8 -0.03 17.38 2.72
N MET A 9 -0.33 16.12 3.05
CA MET A 9 0.20 15.01 2.28
C MET A 9 -0.15 15.29 0.81
N PRO A 10 0.74 15.03 -0.15
CA PRO A 10 0.31 15.02 -1.54
C PRO A 10 -0.86 14.03 -1.60
N GLU A 11 -1.97 14.47 -2.19
CA GLU A 11 -3.17 13.69 -2.45
C GLU A 11 -2.84 12.21 -2.59
N THR A 12 -3.45 11.36 -1.77
CA THR A 12 -3.35 9.90 -1.89
C THR A 12 -3.38 9.53 -3.36
N ASP A 13 -2.27 9.05 -3.92
CA ASP A 13 -2.17 8.82 -5.36
C ASP A 13 -3.24 7.78 -5.75
N PRO A 14 -4.27 8.16 -6.53
CA PRO A 14 -5.36 7.25 -6.88
C PRO A 14 -4.85 6.06 -7.69
N ALA A 15 -3.71 6.20 -8.39
CA ALA A 15 -3.08 5.09 -9.08
C ALA A 15 -2.44 4.09 -8.10
N PHE A 16 -1.92 4.56 -6.96
CA PHE A 16 -1.38 3.71 -5.92
C PHE A 16 -2.49 2.94 -5.20
N LEU A 17 -3.60 3.60 -4.86
CA LEU A 17 -4.79 2.95 -4.31
C LEU A 17 -5.33 1.87 -5.23
N ARG A 18 -5.45 2.18 -6.53
CA ARG A 18 -5.90 1.20 -7.52
C ARG A 18 -4.95 0.02 -7.61
N PHE A 19 -3.64 0.26 -7.64
CA PHE A 19 -2.63 -0.80 -7.63
C PHE A 19 -2.79 -1.73 -6.41
N LEU A 20 -2.96 -1.16 -5.21
CA LEU A 20 -3.19 -1.94 -3.99
C LEU A 20 -4.49 -2.75 -4.07
N ALA A 21 -5.58 -2.15 -4.55
CA ALA A 21 -6.86 -2.83 -4.72
C ALA A 21 -6.77 -4.00 -5.72
N ASP A 22 -6.07 -3.82 -6.84
CA ASP A 22 -5.83 -4.89 -7.82
C ASP A 22 -5.02 -6.05 -7.20
N ARG A 23 -3.94 -5.74 -6.47
CA ARG A 23 -3.15 -6.76 -5.76
C ARG A 23 -3.98 -7.49 -4.71
N LEU A 24 -4.82 -6.76 -3.98
CA LEU A 24 -5.72 -7.33 -2.98
C LEU A 24 -6.70 -8.33 -3.60
N ALA A 25 -7.28 -7.99 -4.75
CA ALA A 25 -8.21 -8.86 -5.46
C ALA A 25 -7.52 -10.15 -5.92
N GLU A 26 -6.31 -10.05 -6.48
CA GLU A 26 -5.52 -11.21 -6.89
C GLU A 26 -5.12 -12.10 -5.70
N GLU A 27 -4.62 -11.51 -4.61
CA GLU A 27 -4.25 -12.26 -3.41
C GLU A 27 -5.47 -12.88 -2.72
N ARG A 28 -6.64 -12.21 -2.72
CA ARG A 28 -7.90 -12.81 -2.23
C ARG A 28 -8.35 -13.98 -3.10
N ALA A 29 -8.23 -13.88 -4.42
CA ALA A 29 -8.56 -14.99 -5.31
C ALA A 29 -7.61 -16.18 -5.06
N ALA A 30 -6.30 -15.93 -4.99
CA ALA A 30 -5.30 -16.96 -4.69
C ALA A 30 -5.48 -17.56 -3.28
N ALA A 31 -5.88 -16.75 -2.29
CA ALA A 31 -6.21 -17.21 -0.94
C ALA A 31 -7.55 -17.96 -0.88
N ALA A 32 -8.51 -17.69 -1.76
CA ALA A 32 -9.72 -18.50 -1.85
C ALA A 32 -9.42 -19.90 -2.42
N GLU A 33 -8.41 -20.01 -3.29
CA GLU A 33 -7.93 -21.28 -3.82
C GLU A 33 -7.03 -22.05 -2.84
N ARG A 34 -6.45 -21.37 -1.84
CA ARG A 34 -5.57 -21.96 -0.82
C ARG A 34 -6.30 -22.06 0.52
N THR A 35 -6.33 -23.23 1.16
CA THR A 35 -6.97 -23.39 2.47
C THR A 35 -6.18 -22.72 3.62
N GLU A 36 -5.11 -21.98 3.33
CA GLU A 36 -4.21 -21.39 4.32
C GLU A 36 -4.26 -19.86 4.31
N PRO A 37 -4.29 -19.23 5.50
CA PRO A 37 -4.25 -17.77 5.61
C PRO A 37 -2.91 -17.23 5.12
N SER A 38 -2.98 -16.28 4.19
CA SER A 38 -1.80 -15.64 3.61
C SER A 38 -1.50 -14.35 4.37
N ARG A 39 -0.44 -14.32 5.18
CA ARG A 39 0.01 -13.11 5.91
C ARG A 39 0.24 -11.89 5.02
N GLY A 40 0.48 -12.10 3.71
CA GLY A 40 0.59 -11.02 2.72
C GLY A 40 -0.74 -10.33 2.43
N LEU A 41 -1.86 -11.06 2.52
CA LEU A 41 -3.20 -10.52 2.31
C LEU A 41 -3.59 -9.58 3.46
N ASP A 42 -3.41 -10.01 4.71
CA ASP A 42 -3.71 -9.17 5.89
C ASP A 42 -2.92 -7.83 5.84
N PHE A 43 -1.63 -7.93 5.47
CA PHE A 43 -0.78 -6.76 5.30
C PHE A 43 -1.29 -5.81 4.20
N LEU A 44 -1.68 -6.34 3.03
CA LEU A 44 -2.23 -5.52 1.94
C LEU A 44 -3.58 -4.90 2.30
N GLU A 45 -4.42 -5.60 3.06
CA GLU A 45 -5.71 -5.10 3.53
C GLU A 45 -5.51 -3.91 4.48
N GLU A 46 -4.63 -4.05 5.47
CA GLU A 46 -4.30 -2.97 6.42
C GLU A 46 -3.69 -1.77 5.69
N LEU A 47 -2.76 -2.02 4.78
CA LEU A 47 -2.08 -0.98 4.01
C LEU A 47 -3.05 -0.22 3.11
N HIS A 48 -3.95 -0.93 2.41
CA HIS A 48 -4.97 -0.31 1.57
C HIS A 48 -5.91 0.56 2.40
N ASP A 49 -6.41 0.07 3.55
CA ASP A 49 -7.32 0.83 4.41
C ASP A 49 -6.67 2.10 4.97
N ARG A 50 -5.42 2.03 5.45
CA ARG A 50 -4.67 3.21 5.90
C ARG A 50 -4.52 4.25 4.79
N VAL A 51 -4.09 3.82 3.60
CA VAL A 51 -3.91 4.72 2.46
C VAL A 51 -5.25 5.30 1.99
N ALA A 52 -6.33 4.52 2.02
CA ALA A 52 -7.68 4.97 1.67
C ALA A 52 -8.23 6.03 2.64
N ARG A 53 -7.80 5.99 3.91
CA ARG A 53 -8.08 7.04 4.91
C ARG A 53 -7.21 8.28 4.77
N GLY A 54 -6.31 8.30 3.79
CA GLY A 54 -5.35 9.38 3.59
C GLY A 54 -4.16 9.32 4.55
N GLU A 55 -3.93 8.18 5.20
CA GLU A 55 -2.74 7.98 6.03
C GLU A 55 -1.55 7.55 5.17
N ALA A 56 -0.37 8.08 5.50
CA ALA A 56 0.84 7.66 4.81
C ALA A 56 1.20 6.22 5.21
N PRO A 57 1.58 5.37 4.25
CA PRO A 57 2.12 4.07 4.59
C PRO A 57 3.47 4.27 5.28
N ASP A 58 3.73 3.47 6.32
CA ASP A 58 5.00 3.53 7.02
C ASP A 58 6.15 2.98 6.16
N ARG A 59 7.38 3.26 6.59
CA ARG A 59 8.60 2.85 5.89
C ARG A 59 8.69 1.34 5.70
N MET A 60 8.32 0.55 6.70
CA MET A 60 8.39 -0.90 6.63
C MET A 60 7.40 -1.42 5.58
N SER A 61 6.19 -0.87 5.54
CA SER A 61 5.19 -1.18 4.53
C SER A 61 5.67 -0.86 3.10
N CYS A 62 6.30 0.31 2.91
CA CYS A 62 6.89 0.68 1.62
C CYS A 62 8.03 -0.26 1.20
N ASP A 63 8.91 -0.62 2.14
CA ASP A 63 10.03 -1.54 1.87
C ASP A 63 9.52 -2.94 1.51
N LEU A 64 8.47 -3.44 2.19
CA LEU A 64 7.82 -4.70 1.86
C LEU A 64 7.19 -4.68 0.47
N LEU A 65 6.51 -3.59 0.09
CA LEU A 65 5.98 -3.43 -1.27
C LEU A 65 7.07 -3.45 -2.34
N VAL A 66 8.22 -2.83 -2.08
CA VAL A 66 9.36 -2.85 -3.02
C VAL A 66 9.93 -4.26 -3.14
N VAL A 67 10.05 -5.00 -2.04
CA VAL A 67 10.53 -6.38 -2.07
C VAL A 67 9.56 -7.29 -2.82
N ALA A 68 8.25 -7.14 -2.57
CA ALA A 68 7.21 -7.98 -3.17
C ALA A 68 6.93 -7.63 -4.64
N TYR A 69 6.86 -6.34 -4.97
CA TYR A 69 6.36 -5.84 -6.25
C TYR A 69 7.35 -4.96 -7.00
N GLY A 70 8.59 -4.78 -6.54
CA GLY A 70 9.57 -3.90 -7.19
C GLY A 70 9.91 -4.27 -8.64
N ARG A 71 9.61 -5.51 -9.07
CA ARG A 71 9.74 -5.98 -10.46
C ARG A 71 8.42 -5.99 -11.24
N HIS A 72 7.32 -5.65 -10.60
CA HIS A 72 6.00 -5.66 -11.22
C HIS A 72 5.87 -4.46 -12.17
N PRO A 73 5.40 -4.65 -13.43
CA PRO A 73 5.38 -3.58 -14.44
C PRO A 73 4.46 -2.41 -14.07
N ALA A 74 3.42 -2.65 -13.27
CA ALA A 74 2.53 -1.62 -12.75
C ALA A 74 3.04 -0.93 -11.47
N PHE A 75 4.11 -1.45 -10.84
CA PHE A 75 4.67 -0.86 -9.64
C PHE A 75 5.57 0.32 -10.01
N ARG A 76 5.27 1.50 -9.46
CA ARG A 76 6.06 2.71 -9.71
C ARG A 76 7.04 2.93 -8.56
N PRO A 77 8.35 3.08 -8.83
CA PRO A 77 9.35 3.35 -7.78
C PRO A 77 9.10 4.69 -7.07
N GLU A 78 8.31 5.57 -7.69
CA GLU A 78 7.88 6.85 -7.15
C GLU A 78 7.02 6.73 -5.88
N TRP A 79 6.33 5.61 -5.69
CA TRP A 79 5.55 5.36 -4.48
C TRP A 79 6.42 5.07 -3.25
N ASN A 80 7.71 4.78 -3.45
CA ASN A 80 8.70 4.62 -2.37
C ASN A 80 9.35 5.94 -1.92
N ARG A 81 8.84 7.09 -2.40
CA ARG A 81 9.37 8.41 -2.06
C ARG A 81 8.97 8.89 -0.67
N TRP A 82 8.04 8.20 0.00
CA TRP A 82 7.53 8.55 1.32
C TRP A 82 8.38 8.04 2.48
N ARG A 83 9.62 7.59 2.20
CA ARG A 83 10.66 7.30 3.21
C ARG A 83 11.14 8.60 3.89
N VAL A 84 10.30 9.21 4.73
CA VAL A 84 10.70 10.29 5.64
C VAL A 84 10.68 9.82 7.08
#